data_AF-A0A1I4VIU5-F1
#
_entry.id   AF-A0A1I4VIU5-F1
#
_cell.length_a   1.000
_cell.length_b   1.000
_cell.length_c   1.000
_cell.angle_alpha   90.00
_cell.angle_beta   90.00
_cell.angle_gamma   90.00
#
_symmetry.space_group_name_H-M   'P 1'
#
loop_
_entity.id
_entity.type
_entity.pdbx_description
1 polymer ?
#
loop_
_entity_poly.entity_id
_entity_poly.type
_entity_poly.pdbx_seq_one_letter_code
_entity_poly.pdbx_strand_id
1 'polypeptide(L)'
;MRIRLPMLAACLVLLAISMPAPAVESCLWLPVAQVGRALPEFKPWQTMAGGKVGACQFLGRTPRGAAILSLIQRVEESPAKAEDFVASLRKNLGGEYLVEPMASLGRRGFSYRPKDAAAGDARGTLFLVGHEGRVVAMGTLTVPGEVSADMREGFLALSRRAFDLAGDSENLAAATRCTYFDQDLLDELFKGAGFSQQVYGANSCIANAGARVLLLAIVDNVGPALAQTMAASGDCRSTPLPALGAHGSIGFACAEGNARAMVRYLKGGKHFEFSWIPGAEPSPAERELLVKLAQSAYDGVH
;
A
#
# COMPACT_ATOMS: atom_id res chain seq x y z
N MET A 1 -28.24 41.19 -59.33
CA MET A 1 -28.79 41.36 -57.96
C MET A 1 -27.88 40.62 -57.00
N ARG A 2 -27.28 41.34 -56.04
CA ARG A 2 -26.39 40.83 -54.99
C ARG A 2 -27.23 40.27 -53.83
N ILE A 3 -26.70 39.24 -53.17
CA ILE A 3 -26.70 38.85 -51.72
C ILE A 3 -26.05 37.44 -51.76
N ARG A 4 -24.79 37.12 -51.39
CA ARG A 4 -23.86 37.31 -50.26
C ARG A 4 -24.24 36.63 -48.93
N LEU A 5 -23.51 35.51 -48.67
CA LEU A 5 -23.00 34.95 -47.41
C LEU A 5 -23.97 34.21 -46.45
N PRO A 6 -23.49 33.32 -45.53
CA PRO A 6 -22.20 32.61 -45.45
C PRO A 6 -22.22 31.16 -44.90
N MET A 7 -21.05 30.51 -44.99
CA MET A 7 -20.40 29.61 -44.01
C MET A 7 -21.28 28.86 -43.00
N LEU A 8 -21.37 27.54 -43.16
CA LEU A 8 -21.55 26.60 -42.04
C LEU A 8 -20.85 25.28 -42.39
N ALA A 9 -19.55 25.40 -42.68
CA ALA A 9 -18.61 24.29 -42.68
C ALA A 9 -17.60 24.56 -41.57
N ALA A 10 -17.28 23.53 -40.79
CA ALA A 10 -16.34 23.51 -39.66
C ALA A 10 -16.88 23.97 -38.29
N CYS A 11 -17.61 23.08 -37.59
CA CYS A 11 -17.60 23.04 -36.12
C CYS A 11 -18.08 21.68 -35.57
N LEU A 12 -17.62 20.57 -36.15
CA LEU A 12 -17.61 19.25 -35.48
C LEU A 12 -16.24 19.08 -34.82
N VAL A 13 -15.99 19.90 -33.79
CA VAL A 13 -14.88 19.67 -32.86
C VAL A 13 -15.30 18.50 -31.99
N LEU A 14 -14.60 17.38 -32.18
CA LEU A 14 -14.55 16.24 -31.27
C LEU A 14 -14.43 16.73 -29.82
N LEU A 15 -15.54 16.74 -29.09
CA LEU A 15 -15.52 16.63 -27.63
C LEU A 15 -15.12 15.20 -27.28
N ALA A 16 -13.84 14.87 -27.52
CA ALA A 16 -13.16 13.85 -26.77
C ALA A 16 -13.07 14.39 -25.34
N ILE A 17 -14.07 14.05 -24.53
CA ILE A 17 -14.02 14.21 -23.08
C ILE A 17 -12.83 13.36 -22.64
N SER A 18 -11.68 14.01 -22.57
CA SER A 18 -10.46 13.46 -22.02
C SER A 18 -10.66 13.53 -20.52
N MET A 19 -11.50 12.64 -19.98
CA MET A 19 -11.52 12.43 -18.55
C MET A 19 -10.09 12.03 -18.18
N PRO A 20 -9.39 12.76 -17.30
CA PRO A 20 -8.11 12.29 -16.81
C PRO A 20 -8.35 10.92 -16.21
N ALA A 21 -7.80 9.89 -16.84
CA ALA A 21 -7.76 8.58 -16.23
C ALA A 21 -7.09 8.77 -14.87
N PRO A 22 -7.67 8.24 -13.77
CA PRO A 22 -7.00 8.30 -12.48
C PRO A 22 -5.58 7.78 -12.67
N ALA A 23 -4.58 8.59 -12.31
CA ALA A 23 -3.18 8.18 -12.32
C ALA A 23 -3.00 7.16 -11.20
N VAL A 24 -3.44 5.93 -11.44
CA VAL A 24 -3.18 4.81 -10.56
C VAL A 24 -1.68 4.54 -10.62
N GLU A 25 -1.04 4.54 -9.46
CA GLU A 25 0.39 4.39 -9.36
C GLU A 25 0.84 3.10 -10.05
N SER A 26 1.82 3.22 -10.95
CA SER A 26 2.39 2.06 -11.63
C SER A 26 3.27 1.26 -10.67
N CYS A 27 3.16 -0.06 -10.70
CA CYS A 27 4.10 -0.94 -10.02
C CYS A 27 5.41 -1.01 -10.82
N LEU A 28 6.47 -0.37 -10.33
CA LEU A 28 7.72 -0.26 -11.10
C LEU A 28 8.55 -1.55 -11.07
N TRP A 29 8.48 -2.31 -9.97
CA TRP A 29 9.20 -3.57 -9.83
C TRP A 29 8.45 -4.78 -10.41
N LEU A 30 7.15 -4.65 -10.65
CA LEU A 30 6.33 -5.65 -11.34
C LEU A 30 5.37 -5.01 -12.36
N PRO A 31 5.82 -4.77 -13.61
CA PRO A 31 4.99 -4.18 -14.63
C PRO A 31 3.72 -5.00 -14.93
N VAL A 32 2.59 -4.34 -15.12
CA VAL A 32 1.28 -4.98 -15.42
C VAL A 32 1.32 -5.89 -16.66
N ALA A 33 2.19 -5.58 -17.63
CA ALA A 33 2.41 -6.42 -18.80
C ALA A 33 2.98 -7.81 -18.44
N GLN A 34 3.82 -7.90 -17.40
CA GLN A 34 4.32 -9.17 -16.88
C GLN A 34 3.20 -9.99 -16.23
N VAL A 35 2.34 -9.33 -15.43
CA VAL A 35 1.16 -9.95 -14.83
C VAL A 35 0.25 -10.53 -15.92
N GLY A 36 -0.03 -9.76 -16.97
CA GLY A 36 -0.81 -10.26 -18.10
C GLY A 36 -0.17 -11.44 -18.84
N ARG A 37 1.16 -11.52 -18.94
CA ARG A 37 1.82 -12.69 -19.55
C ARG A 37 1.72 -13.93 -18.67
N ALA A 38 1.92 -13.78 -17.37
CA ALA A 38 1.89 -14.89 -16.41
C ALA A 38 0.47 -15.38 -16.08
N LEU A 39 -0.53 -14.50 -16.14
CA LEU A 39 -1.93 -14.80 -15.85
C LEU A 39 -2.83 -14.29 -17.00
N PRO A 40 -2.77 -14.91 -18.20
CA PRO A 40 -3.41 -14.38 -19.40
C PRO A 40 -4.94 -14.44 -19.36
N GLU A 41 -5.52 -15.36 -18.57
CA GLU A 41 -6.96 -15.62 -18.50
C GLU A 41 -7.78 -14.44 -17.96
N PHE A 42 -7.15 -13.54 -17.20
CA PHE A 42 -7.82 -12.42 -16.54
C PHE A 42 -7.50 -11.06 -17.17
N LYS A 43 -6.92 -11.04 -18.38
CA LYS A 43 -6.71 -9.80 -19.12
C LYS A 43 -8.05 -9.11 -19.46
N PRO A 44 -8.05 -7.76 -19.55
CA PRO A 44 -6.94 -6.86 -19.26
C PRO A 44 -6.73 -6.70 -17.75
N TRP A 45 -5.45 -6.67 -17.36
CA TRP A 45 -5.06 -6.33 -15.99
C TRP A 45 -4.90 -4.83 -15.84
N GLN A 46 -5.26 -4.32 -14.67
CA GLN A 46 -5.05 -2.93 -14.25
C GLN A 46 -4.28 -2.94 -12.94
N THR A 47 -3.31 -2.03 -12.80
CA THR A 47 -2.73 -1.73 -11.49
C THR A 47 -3.80 -1.01 -10.67
N MET A 48 -3.96 -1.40 -9.40
CA MET A 48 -4.81 -0.71 -8.42
C MET A 48 -3.97 0.07 -7.40
N ALA A 49 -2.81 -0.47 -7.04
CA ALA A 49 -1.83 0.14 -6.17
C ALA A 49 -0.44 -0.30 -6.62
N GLY A 50 0.54 0.60 -6.51
CA GLY A 50 1.91 0.35 -6.94
C GLY A 50 2.88 1.27 -6.24
N GLY A 51 4.11 1.25 -6.73
CA GLY A 51 5.22 2.04 -6.21
C GLY A 51 6.55 1.52 -6.73
N LYS A 52 7.64 2.20 -6.35
CA LYS A 52 9.02 1.77 -6.63
C LYS A 52 9.39 0.49 -5.88
N VAL A 53 8.84 0.30 -4.69
CA VAL A 53 9.07 -0.82 -3.76
C VAL A 53 7.82 -1.04 -2.91
N GLY A 54 7.76 -2.16 -2.17
CA GLY A 54 6.70 -2.41 -1.19
C GLY A 54 5.60 -3.28 -1.78
N ALA A 55 4.38 -2.74 -1.95
CA ALA A 55 3.25 -3.52 -2.42
C ALA A 55 2.83 -3.16 -3.85
N CYS A 56 2.35 -4.17 -4.57
CA CYS A 56 1.67 -4.02 -5.84
C CYS A 56 0.39 -4.83 -5.87
N GLN A 57 -0.69 -4.19 -6.31
CA GLN A 57 -2.00 -4.81 -6.40
C GLN A 57 -2.57 -4.62 -7.80
N PHE A 58 -3.14 -5.68 -8.35
CA PHE A 58 -3.68 -5.72 -9.70
C PHE A 58 -5.10 -6.30 -9.70
N LEU A 59 -5.91 -5.80 -10.64
CA LEU A 59 -7.26 -6.25 -10.89
C LEU A 59 -7.40 -6.70 -12.34
N GLY A 60 -7.78 -7.96 -12.52
CA GLY A 60 -8.24 -8.52 -13.79
C GLY A 60 -9.74 -8.68 -13.76
N ARG A 61 -10.44 -8.34 -14.84
CA ARG A 61 -11.91 -8.49 -14.93
C ARG A 61 -12.28 -9.37 -16.11
N THR A 62 -13.08 -10.39 -15.84
CA THR A 62 -13.65 -11.29 -16.85
C THR A 62 -15.16 -11.35 -16.69
N PRO A 63 -15.90 -11.87 -17.69
CA PRO A 63 -17.34 -12.14 -17.53
C PRO A 63 -17.67 -13.10 -16.36
N ARG A 64 -16.71 -13.94 -15.94
CA ARG A 64 -16.89 -14.89 -14.83
C ARG A 64 -16.60 -14.29 -13.45
N GLY A 65 -16.12 -13.04 -13.41
CA GLY A 65 -15.76 -12.35 -12.17
C GLY A 65 -14.38 -11.71 -12.22
N ALA A 66 -14.01 -11.12 -11.08
CA ALA A 66 -12.74 -10.41 -10.91
C ALA A 66 -11.65 -11.33 -10.32
N ALA A 67 -10.44 -11.19 -10.84
CA ALA A 67 -9.22 -11.71 -10.26
C ALA A 67 -8.43 -10.57 -9.59
N ILE A 68 -7.91 -10.82 -8.40
CA ILE A 68 -7.10 -9.88 -7.64
C ILE A 68 -5.76 -10.55 -7.36
N LEU A 69 -4.68 -9.87 -7.73
CA LEU A 69 -3.31 -10.25 -7.38
C LEU A 69 -2.75 -9.17 -6.46
N SER A 70 -2.18 -9.56 -5.32
CA SER A 70 -1.42 -8.69 -4.44
C SER A 70 -0.06 -9.32 -4.17
N LEU A 71 1.00 -8.53 -4.26
CA LEU A 71 2.37 -8.93 -3.92
C LEU A 71 3.02 -7.84 -3.08
N ILE A 72 3.62 -8.24 -1.96
CA ILE A 72 4.20 -7.34 -0.97
C ILE A 72 5.66 -7.76 -0.72
N GLN A 73 6.55 -6.78 -0.83
CA GLN A 73 7.93 -6.82 -0.37
C GLN A 73 8.01 -6.23 1.04
N ARG A 74 8.68 -6.93 1.93
CA ARG A 74 8.99 -6.46 3.29
C ARG A 74 10.47 -6.67 3.55
N VAL A 75 11.15 -5.67 4.10
CA VAL A 75 12.60 -5.72 4.31
C VAL A 75 12.91 -5.88 5.79
N GLU A 76 13.37 -7.05 6.21
CA GLU A 76 13.77 -7.31 7.59
C GLU A 76 15.16 -6.73 7.91
N GLU A 77 15.48 -6.64 9.19
CA GLU A 77 16.77 -6.12 9.67
C GLU A 77 17.96 -6.95 9.19
N SER A 78 17.78 -8.27 9.07
CA SER A 78 18.81 -9.20 8.65
C SER A 78 18.21 -10.41 7.92
N PRO A 79 19.02 -11.19 7.18
CA PRO A 79 18.55 -12.40 6.54
C PRO A 79 17.99 -13.44 7.52
N ALA A 80 18.56 -13.52 8.72
CA ALA A 80 18.06 -14.41 9.76
C ALA A 80 16.66 -13.99 10.23
N LYS A 81 16.41 -12.68 10.38
CA LYS A 81 15.08 -12.15 10.72
C LYS A 81 14.03 -12.39 9.64
N ALA A 82 14.41 -12.29 8.36
CA ALA A 82 13.53 -12.66 7.24
C ALA A 82 13.13 -14.13 7.30
N GLU A 83 14.09 -15.02 7.55
CA GLU A 83 13.80 -16.45 7.70
C GLU A 83 12.92 -16.74 8.92
N ASP A 84 13.25 -16.16 10.08
CA ASP A 84 12.49 -16.33 11.32
C ASP A 84 11.05 -15.84 11.17
N PHE A 85 10.85 -14.72 10.46
CA PHE A 85 9.53 -14.20 10.15
C PHE A 85 8.71 -15.22 9.36
N VAL A 86 9.26 -15.76 8.26
CA VAL A 86 8.58 -16.76 7.42
C VAL A 86 8.29 -18.03 8.23
N ALA A 87 9.25 -18.50 9.02
CA ALA A 87 9.08 -19.69 9.87
C ALA A 87 7.97 -19.50 10.93
N SER A 88 7.94 -18.32 11.56
CA SER A 88 6.91 -17.94 12.55
C SER A 88 5.52 -17.89 11.92
N LEU A 89 5.38 -17.23 10.77
CA LEU A 89 4.11 -17.15 10.06
C LEU A 89 3.59 -18.54 9.68
N ARG A 90 4.47 -19.40 9.16
CA ARG A 90 4.13 -20.79 8.83
C ARG A 90 3.60 -21.56 10.03
N LYS A 91 4.23 -21.42 11.19
CA LYS A 91 3.82 -22.07 12.44
C LYS A 91 2.42 -21.63 12.88
N ASN A 92 2.11 -20.33 12.74
CA ASN A 92 0.85 -19.76 13.20
C ASN A 92 -0.36 -20.11 12.29
N LEU A 93 -0.12 -20.52 11.04
CA LEU A 93 -1.18 -20.81 10.07
C LEU A 93 -1.70 -22.26 10.10
N GLY A 94 -1.00 -23.20 10.74
CA GLY A 94 -1.32 -24.64 10.64
C GLY A 94 -2.70 -25.06 11.19
N GLY A 95 -3.35 -24.22 11.98
CA GLY A 95 -4.68 -24.48 12.56
C GLY A 95 -5.79 -24.44 11.51
N GLU A 96 -5.89 -23.36 10.74
CA GLU A 96 -7.02 -23.08 9.83
C GLU A 96 -6.66 -23.28 8.34
N TYR A 97 -5.37 -23.43 8.03
CA TYR A 97 -4.88 -23.48 6.66
C TYR A 97 -4.17 -24.78 6.34
N LEU A 98 -4.31 -25.22 5.09
CA LEU A 98 -3.42 -26.20 4.48
C LEU A 98 -2.14 -25.47 4.08
N VAL A 99 -1.00 -25.92 4.62
CA VAL A 99 0.30 -25.27 4.46
C VAL A 99 1.27 -26.24 3.79
N GLU A 100 1.80 -25.86 2.63
CA GLU A 100 2.68 -26.70 1.80
C GLU A 100 4.05 -26.02 1.67
N PRO A 101 5.17 -26.69 2.02
CA PRO A 101 6.51 -26.15 1.82
C PRO A 101 6.80 -25.85 0.34
N MET A 102 7.52 -24.76 0.07
CA MET A 102 7.93 -24.36 -1.27
C MET A 102 9.38 -23.85 -1.27
N ALA A 103 10.33 -24.75 -1.51
CA ALA A 103 11.76 -24.41 -1.58
C ALA A 103 12.08 -23.36 -2.67
N SER A 104 11.22 -23.27 -3.70
CA SER A 104 11.24 -22.25 -4.75
C SER A 104 11.10 -20.82 -4.25
N LEU A 105 10.64 -20.63 -3.01
CA LEU A 105 10.41 -19.34 -2.34
C LEU A 105 11.39 -19.12 -1.16
N GLY A 106 12.53 -19.82 -1.18
CA GLY A 106 13.53 -19.77 -0.11
C GLY A 106 13.42 -20.96 0.84
N ARG A 107 14.41 -21.09 1.74
CA ARG A 107 14.58 -22.26 2.62
C ARG A 107 13.34 -22.57 3.47
N ARG A 108 12.62 -21.53 3.92
CA ARG A 108 11.40 -21.66 4.72
C ARG A 108 10.13 -21.31 3.96
N GLY A 109 10.23 -21.01 2.67
CA GLY A 109 9.10 -20.61 1.83
C GLY A 109 7.97 -21.66 1.83
N PHE A 110 6.74 -21.19 1.65
CA PHE A 110 5.55 -22.03 1.67
C PHE A 110 4.38 -21.39 0.92
N SER A 111 3.44 -22.22 0.49
CA SER A 111 2.10 -21.80 0.11
C SER A 111 1.10 -22.16 1.19
N TYR A 112 -0.02 -21.44 1.24
CA TYR A 112 -1.14 -21.85 2.05
C TYR A 112 -2.49 -21.49 1.44
N ARG A 113 -3.54 -22.20 1.88
CA ARG A 113 -4.94 -21.99 1.50
C ARG A 113 -5.87 -22.43 2.63
N PRO A 114 -7.09 -21.87 2.75
CA PRO A 114 -8.04 -22.31 3.78
C PRO A 114 -8.32 -23.82 3.69
N LYS A 115 -8.44 -24.50 4.85
CA LYS A 115 -8.82 -25.94 4.91
C LYS A 115 -10.24 -26.16 4.41
N ASP A 116 -11.14 -25.31 4.90
CA ASP A 116 -12.58 -25.38 4.64
C ASP A 116 -12.98 -24.30 3.65
N ALA A 117 -12.30 -24.21 2.50
CA ALA A 117 -12.87 -23.47 1.38
C ALA A 117 -14.22 -24.13 1.06
N ALA A 118 -15.30 -23.55 1.59
CA ALA A 118 -16.61 -24.18 1.61
C ALA A 118 -16.94 -24.65 0.19
N ALA A 119 -17.47 -25.87 0.05
CA ALA A 119 -18.03 -26.33 -1.20
C ALA A 119 -19.18 -25.39 -1.57
N GLY A 120 -18.87 -24.33 -2.34
CA GLY A 120 -19.77 -23.19 -2.56
C GLY A 120 -19.08 -21.82 -2.59
N ASP A 121 -17.86 -21.68 -2.07
CA ASP A 121 -17.09 -20.45 -2.29
C ASP A 121 -16.62 -20.41 -3.74
N ALA A 122 -17.23 -19.51 -4.52
CA ALA A 122 -17.01 -19.39 -5.96
C ALA A 122 -15.60 -18.83 -6.30
N ARG A 123 -14.72 -18.65 -5.30
CA ARG A 123 -13.40 -18.06 -5.47
C ARG A 123 -12.29 -18.95 -4.91
N GLY A 124 -11.33 -19.24 -5.77
CA GLY A 124 -10.07 -19.85 -5.40
C GLY A 124 -9.11 -18.79 -4.88
N THR A 125 -8.52 -19.05 -3.72
CA THR A 125 -7.45 -18.20 -3.18
C THR A 125 -6.21 -19.03 -2.89
N LEU A 126 -5.06 -18.51 -3.32
CA LEU A 126 -3.75 -19.07 -3.05
C LEU A 126 -2.86 -17.97 -2.44
N PHE A 127 -2.18 -18.32 -1.35
CA PHE A 127 -1.20 -17.46 -0.72
C PHE A 127 0.19 -18.05 -0.86
N LEU A 128 1.19 -17.20 -1.11
CA LEU A 128 2.60 -17.55 -1.20
C LEU A 128 3.41 -16.69 -0.22
N VAL A 129 4.33 -17.31 0.51
CA VAL A 129 5.24 -16.61 1.41
C VAL A 129 6.65 -17.16 1.21
N GLY A 130 7.62 -16.26 1.10
CA GLY A 130 9.01 -16.64 0.94
C GLY A 130 9.97 -15.57 1.39
N HIS A 131 11.27 -15.88 1.32
CA HIS A 131 12.33 -14.95 1.65
C HIS A 131 13.59 -15.17 0.82
N GLU A 132 14.31 -14.08 0.58
CA GLU A 132 15.65 -14.07 0.00
C GLU A 132 16.46 -12.89 0.57
N GLY A 133 17.66 -13.16 1.07
CA GLY A 133 18.42 -12.16 1.83
C GLY A 133 17.55 -11.59 2.96
N ARG A 134 17.45 -10.25 3.02
CA ARG A 134 16.62 -9.52 3.99
C ARG A 134 15.16 -9.35 3.54
N VAL A 135 14.80 -9.75 2.32
CA VAL A 135 13.48 -9.50 1.73
C VAL A 135 12.55 -10.68 2.02
N VAL A 136 11.37 -10.39 2.54
CA VAL A 136 10.23 -11.29 2.62
C VAL A 136 9.25 -10.91 1.51
N ALA A 137 8.80 -11.90 0.76
CA ALA A 137 7.73 -11.76 -0.22
C ALA A 137 6.47 -12.42 0.30
N MET A 138 5.34 -11.71 0.24
CA MET A 138 4.02 -12.24 0.55
C MET A 138 3.10 -11.96 -0.62
N GLY A 139 2.42 -12.99 -1.10
CA GLY A 139 1.52 -12.89 -2.24
C GLY A 139 0.15 -13.47 -1.93
N THR A 140 -0.86 -12.87 -2.55
CA THR A 140 -2.21 -13.40 -2.62
C THR A 140 -2.72 -13.36 -4.06
N LEU A 141 -3.24 -14.49 -4.54
CA LEU A 141 -4.01 -14.57 -5.77
C LEU A 141 -5.42 -15.04 -5.43
N THR A 142 -6.41 -14.22 -5.75
CA THR A 142 -7.83 -14.58 -5.64
C THR A 142 -8.45 -14.53 -7.03
N VAL A 143 -9.07 -15.62 -7.47
CA VAL A 143 -9.66 -15.76 -8.81
C VAL A 143 -11.10 -16.26 -8.72
N PRO A 144 -11.93 -16.07 -9.76
CA PRO A 144 -13.19 -16.81 -9.88
C PRO A 144 -12.88 -18.28 -10.20
N GLY A 145 -13.49 -19.22 -9.46
CA GLY A 145 -13.25 -20.66 -9.58
C GLY A 145 -11.91 -21.10 -8.98
N GLU A 146 -11.49 -22.32 -9.28
CA GLU A 146 -10.26 -22.90 -8.71
C GLU A 146 -8.98 -22.28 -9.29
N VAL A 147 -7.90 -22.28 -8.49
CA VAL A 147 -6.56 -21.88 -8.96
C VAL A 147 -5.93 -23.06 -9.71
N SER A 148 -5.82 -22.94 -11.04
CA SER A 148 -5.21 -23.97 -11.89
C SER A 148 -3.69 -24.12 -11.66
N ALA A 149 -3.10 -25.20 -12.19
CA ALA A 149 -1.65 -25.41 -12.14
C ALA A 149 -0.88 -24.29 -12.85
N ASP A 150 -1.33 -23.88 -14.04
CA ASP A 150 -0.71 -22.80 -14.82
C ASP A 150 -0.81 -21.46 -14.09
N MET A 151 -1.94 -21.16 -13.44
CA MET A 151 -2.09 -19.97 -12.61
C MET A 151 -1.13 -20.00 -11.42
N ARG A 152 -0.95 -21.16 -10.78
CA ARG A 152 -0.02 -21.34 -9.67
C ARG A 152 1.41 -21.10 -10.11
N GLU A 153 1.81 -21.64 -11.26
CA GLU A 153 3.15 -21.42 -11.81
C GLU A 153 3.38 -19.95 -12.17
N GLY A 154 2.44 -19.32 -12.88
CA GLY A 154 2.50 -17.91 -13.23
C GLY A 154 2.59 -17.03 -11.98
N PHE A 155 1.78 -17.30 -10.96
CA PHE A 155 1.80 -16.58 -9.70
C PHE A 155 3.10 -16.78 -8.92
N LEU A 156 3.66 -17.99 -8.91
CA LEU A 156 4.97 -18.27 -8.32
C LEU A 156 6.08 -17.48 -9.05
N ALA A 157 6.05 -17.44 -10.38
CA ALA A 157 7.02 -16.69 -11.17
C ALA A 157 6.95 -15.18 -10.87
N LEU A 158 5.74 -14.61 -10.77
CA LEU A 158 5.55 -13.21 -10.36
C LEU A 158 6.02 -12.97 -8.92
N SER A 159 5.72 -13.89 -8.00
CA SER A 159 6.10 -13.75 -6.58
C SER A 159 7.61 -13.72 -6.38
N ARG A 160 8.36 -14.50 -7.17
CA ARG A 160 9.84 -14.51 -7.13
C ARG A 160 10.46 -13.17 -7.54
N ARG A 161 9.80 -12.37 -8.38
CA ARG A 161 10.26 -11.03 -8.77
C ARG A 161 10.40 -10.10 -7.57
N ALA A 162 9.66 -10.35 -6.49
CA ALA A 162 9.79 -9.59 -5.26
C ALA A 162 11.20 -9.68 -4.66
N PHE A 163 11.92 -10.79 -4.91
CA PHE A 163 13.26 -11.02 -4.38
C PHE A 163 14.37 -10.30 -5.15
N ASP A 164 14.11 -9.77 -6.36
CA ASP A 164 15.07 -8.93 -7.08
C ASP A 164 15.58 -7.78 -6.19
N LEU A 165 14.73 -7.28 -5.28
CA LEU A 165 15.05 -6.26 -4.29
C LEU A 165 16.23 -6.66 -3.38
N ALA A 166 16.44 -7.95 -3.08
CA ALA A 166 17.49 -8.39 -2.17
C ALA A 166 18.90 -8.08 -2.70
N GLY A 167 19.07 -7.97 -4.02
CA GLY A 167 20.33 -7.59 -4.68
C GLY A 167 20.45 -6.11 -5.02
N ASP A 168 19.45 -5.29 -4.72
CA ASP A 168 19.37 -3.88 -5.12
C ASP A 168 19.46 -2.94 -3.91
N SER A 169 20.68 -2.48 -3.61
CA SER A 169 20.92 -1.64 -2.44
C SER A 169 20.20 -0.28 -2.49
N GLU A 170 20.00 0.29 -3.68
CA GLU A 170 19.29 1.57 -3.84
C GLU A 170 17.81 1.39 -3.49
N ASN A 171 17.17 0.38 -4.08
CA ASN A 171 15.77 0.10 -3.80
C ASN A 171 15.55 -0.41 -2.37
N LEU A 172 16.50 -1.15 -1.78
CA LEU A 172 16.44 -1.52 -0.37
C LEU A 172 16.45 -0.29 0.55
N ALA A 173 17.28 0.71 0.25
CA ALA A 173 17.28 1.97 0.99
C ALA A 173 15.92 2.68 0.86
N ALA A 174 15.37 2.75 -0.35
CA ALA A 174 14.03 3.32 -0.58
C ALA A 174 12.90 2.54 0.11
N ALA A 175 13.02 1.22 0.23
CA ALA A 175 12.04 0.37 0.93
C ALA A 175 12.05 0.55 2.44
N THR A 176 13.16 1.05 2.99
CA THR A 176 13.39 1.19 4.44
C THR A 176 13.50 2.64 4.91
N ARG A 177 13.25 3.62 4.03
CA ARG A 177 13.28 5.05 4.37
C ARG A 177 12.14 5.78 3.67
N CYS A 178 11.18 6.23 4.46
CA CYS A 178 10.06 6.98 3.93
C CYS A 178 10.46 8.42 3.64
N THR A 179 10.24 8.91 2.41
CA THR A 179 10.60 10.28 2.02
C THR A 179 9.82 11.36 2.78
N TYR A 180 8.70 11.00 3.41
CA TYR A 180 7.86 11.91 4.20
C TYR A 180 8.22 11.91 5.69
N PHE A 181 9.18 11.08 6.09
CA PHE A 181 9.62 10.94 7.47
C PHE A 181 10.95 11.64 7.66
N ASP A 182 10.90 12.80 8.30
CA ASP A 182 12.09 13.47 8.84
C ASP A 182 12.71 12.59 9.94
N GLN A 183 13.96 12.16 9.73
CA GLN A 183 14.56 11.13 10.57
C GLN A 183 14.86 11.63 11.99
N ASP A 184 15.26 12.90 12.13
CA ASP A 184 15.57 13.49 13.43
C ASP A 184 14.27 13.60 14.27
N LEU A 185 13.17 14.02 13.63
CA LEU A 185 11.85 14.05 14.27
C LEU A 185 11.32 12.65 14.62
N LEU A 186 11.62 11.64 13.80
CA LEU A 186 11.29 10.25 14.14
C LEU A 186 12.10 9.77 15.35
N ASP A 187 13.41 10.00 15.38
CA ASP A 187 14.26 9.64 16.52
C ASP A 187 13.74 10.26 17.82
N GLU A 188 13.33 11.53 17.80
CA GLU A 188 12.68 12.20 18.93
C GLU A 188 11.33 11.57 19.30
N LEU A 189 10.45 11.33 18.32
CA LEU A 189 9.12 10.74 18.54
C LEU A 189 9.21 9.32 19.13
N PHE A 190 10.20 8.55 18.68
CA PHE A 190 10.51 7.22 19.18
C PHE A 190 11.41 7.22 20.44
N LYS A 191 11.78 8.40 20.95
CA LYS A 191 12.58 8.59 22.17
C LYS A 191 13.93 7.87 22.12
N GLY A 192 14.56 7.84 20.94
CA GLY A 192 15.83 7.16 20.69
C GLY A 192 15.76 5.63 20.70
N ALA A 193 14.56 5.03 20.77
CA ALA A 193 14.41 3.60 20.58
C ALA A 193 14.72 3.24 19.12
N GLY A 194 15.47 2.16 18.90
CA GLY A 194 15.67 1.63 17.54
C GLY A 194 14.33 1.26 16.92
N PHE A 195 14.02 1.86 15.77
CA PHE A 195 12.81 1.56 14.99
C PHE A 195 13.17 1.04 13.61
N SER A 196 12.26 0.26 13.04
CA SER A 196 12.29 -0.15 11.65
C SER A 196 11.34 0.71 10.83
N GLN A 197 11.68 0.94 9.57
CA GLN A 197 10.81 1.60 8.60
C GLN A 197 10.50 0.65 7.45
N GLN A 198 9.28 0.72 6.93
CA GLN A 198 8.88 0.04 5.70
C GLN A 198 8.05 0.98 4.83
N VAL A 199 8.29 0.94 3.52
CA VAL A 199 7.50 1.62 2.50
C VAL A 199 6.68 0.56 1.76
N TYR A 200 5.34 0.71 1.76
CA TYR A 200 4.42 -0.23 1.10
C TYR A 200 3.89 0.29 -0.25
N GLY A 201 4.41 1.41 -0.73
CA GLY A 201 4.07 2.11 -1.97
C GLY A 201 4.49 3.57 -1.84
N ALA A 202 4.37 4.43 -2.88
CA ALA A 202 4.75 5.84 -2.67
C ALA A 202 3.83 6.56 -1.67
N ASN A 203 2.63 6.02 -1.47
CA ASN A 203 1.59 6.61 -0.64
C ASN A 203 1.44 5.95 0.75
N SER A 204 2.32 5.03 1.15
CA SER A 204 2.21 4.42 2.48
C SER A 204 3.55 4.04 3.09
N CYS A 205 3.72 4.43 4.36
CA CYS A 205 4.89 4.11 5.16
C CYS A 205 4.50 3.69 6.58
N ILE A 206 5.34 2.89 7.20
CA ILE A 206 5.29 2.58 8.63
C ILE A 206 6.66 2.80 9.25
N ALA A 207 6.70 3.34 10.46
CA ALA A 207 7.82 3.21 11.37
C ALA A 207 7.36 2.48 12.63
N ASN A 208 8.14 1.52 13.11
CA ASN A 208 7.73 0.61 14.19
C ASN A 208 8.87 0.31 15.16
N ALA A 209 8.58 0.48 16.46
CA ALA A 209 9.40 0.07 17.59
C ALA A 209 8.55 -0.72 18.61
N GLY A 210 7.94 -1.82 18.15
CA GLY A 210 7.11 -2.69 18.98
C GLY A 210 5.73 -2.10 19.26
N ALA A 211 5.49 -1.62 20.48
CA ALA A 211 4.22 -1.03 20.88
C ALA A 211 4.01 0.41 20.36
N ARG A 212 5.05 1.01 19.78
CA ARG A 212 5.05 2.35 19.22
C ARG A 212 5.07 2.26 17.70
N VAL A 213 4.04 2.78 17.06
CA VAL A 213 3.86 2.69 15.60
C VAL A 213 3.47 4.05 15.05
N LEU A 214 4.17 4.49 14.00
CA LEU A 214 3.78 5.60 13.16
C LEU A 214 3.37 5.06 11.79
N LEU A 215 2.21 5.45 11.32
CA LEU A 215 1.69 5.13 9.98
C LEU A 215 1.55 6.42 9.18
N LEU A 216 1.88 6.34 7.90
CA LEU A 216 1.50 7.34 6.90
C LEU A 216 0.63 6.67 5.85
N ALA A 217 -0.48 7.32 5.53
CA ALA A 217 -1.30 7.02 4.37
C ALA A 217 -1.53 8.30 3.57
N ILE A 218 -1.41 8.19 2.25
CA ILE A 218 -1.69 9.27 1.30
C ILE A 218 -2.77 8.78 0.34
N VAL A 219 -3.82 9.56 0.17
CA VAL A 219 -4.90 9.29 -0.80
C VAL A 219 -4.88 10.37 -1.86
N ASP A 220 -4.61 9.97 -3.10
CA ASP A 220 -4.61 10.87 -4.26
C ASP A 220 -6.03 11.18 -4.76
N ASN A 221 -6.15 12.23 -5.57
CA ASN A 221 -7.40 12.67 -6.21
C ASN A 221 -8.51 13.02 -5.20
N VAL A 222 -8.13 13.53 -4.04
CA VAL A 222 -9.05 13.96 -3.00
C VAL A 222 -9.36 15.44 -3.18
N GLY A 223 -10.64 15.76 -3.41
CA GLY A 223 -11.14 17.13 -3.39
C GLY A 223 -11.46 17.63 -1.97
N PRO A 224 -11.67 18.94 -1.78
CA PRO A 224 -11.97 19.54 -0.47
C PRO A 224 -13.14 18.90 0.29
N ALA A 225 -14.24 18.59 -0.41
CA ALA A 225 -15.42 17.97 0.19
C ALA A 225 -15.12 16.57 0.72
N LEU A 226 -14.43 15.74 -0.07
CA LEU A 226 -14.04 14.39 0.36
C LEU A 226 -13.02 14.46 1.51
N ALA A 227 -12.05 15.38 1.45
CA ALA A 227 -11.10 15.59 2.55
C ALA A 227 -11.80 15.98 3.85
N GLN A 228 -12.83 16.83 3.77
CA GLN A 228 -13.64 17.21 4.94
C GLN A 228 -14.41 16.02 5.50
N THR A 229 -15.01 15.17 4.65
CA THR A 229 -15.66 13.93 5.08
C THR A 229 -14.67 12.99 5.76
N MET A 230 -13.47 12.81 5.18
CA MET A 230 -12.42 11.98 5.78
C MET A 230 -11.96 12.52 7.13
N ALA A 231 -11.75 13.84 7.25
CA ALA A 231 -11.33 14.48 8.49
C ALA A 231 -12.42 14.48 9.59
N ALA A 232 -13.69 14.54 9.19
CA ALA A 232 -14.83 14.46 10.10
C ALA A 232 -15.12 13.02 10.55
N SER A 233 -14.59 12.02 9.85
CA SER A 233 -14.72 10.63 10.25
C SER A 233 -13.80 10.30 11.42
N GLY A 234 -14.35 9.64 12.44
CA GLY A 234 -13.59 9.15 13.59
C GLY A 234 -14.22 9.49 14.93
N ASP A 235 -13.57 8.97 15.96
CA ASP A 235 -14.01 8.95 17.36
C ASP A 235 -13.13 9.85 18.26
N CYS A 236 -12.30 10.69 17.64
CA CYS A 236 -11.28 11.49 18.31
C CYS A 236 -11.69 12.97 18.42
N ARG A 237 -11.21 13.64 19.47
CA ARG A 237 -11.27 15.11 19.53
C ARG A 237 -10.39 15.68 18.44
N SER A 238 -10.94 16.59 17.65
CA SER A 238 -10.22 17.23 16.55
C SER A 238 -9.97 18.71 16.83
N THR A 239 -8.75 19.17 16.56
CA THR A 239 -8.34 20.58 16.65
C THR A 239 -7.76 21.03 15.31
N PRO A 240 -8.19 22.18 14.76
CA PRO A 240 -7.63 22.71 13.52
C PRO A 240 -6.13 23.02 13.63
N LEU A 241 -5.40 22.83 12.53
CA LEU A 241 -3.99 23.18 12.37
C LEU A 241 -3.81 24.07 11.13
N PRO A 242 -3.99 25.40 11.26
CA PRO A 242 -3.94 26.31 10.10
C PRO A 242 -2.60 26.30 9.33
N ALA A 243 -1.49 25.93 9.99
CA ALA A 243 -0.17 25.82 9.35
C ALA A 243 -0.13 24.74 8.24
N LEU A 244 -1.05 23.77 8.28
CA LEU A 244 -1.23 22.71 7.28
C LEU A 244 -2.38 23.01 6.30
N GLY A 245 -2.78 24.27 6.20
CA GLY A 245 -3.86 24.73 5.32
C GLY A 245 -5.27 24.55 5.89
N ALA A 246 -6.28 24.88 5.08
CA ALA A 246 -7.69 24.94 5.51
C ALA A 246 -8.28 23.60 5.98
N HIS A 247 -7.67 22.48 5.58
CA HIS A 247 -8.08 21.13 5.96
C HIS A 247 -7.10 20.47 6.96
N GLY A 248 -6.15 21.24 7.50
CA GLY A 248 -5.21 20.78 8.51
C GLY A 248 -5.88 20.57 9.86
N SER A 249 -5.65 19.42 10.49
CA SER A 249 -6.15 19.11 11.84
C SER A 249 -5.31 18.06 12.56
N ILE A 250 -5.41 18.04 13.88
CA ILE A 250 -4.96 16.95 14.74
C ILE A 250 -6.13 16.34 15.50
N GLY A 251 -6.30 15.02 15.37
CA GLY A 251 -7.16 14.18 16.18
C GLY A 251 -6.38 13.55 17.34
N PHE A 252 -6.94 13.50 18.55
CA PHE A 252 -6.42 12.77 19.71
C PHE A 252 -7.54 12.48 20.73
N ALA A 253 -7.24 11.79 21.83
CA ALA A 253 -8.23 11.39 22.85
C ALA A 253 -9.45 10.70 22.23
N CYS A 254 -9.18 9.63 21.48
CA CYS A 254 -10.20 8.84 20.80
C CYS A 254 -11.00 7.98 21.80
N ALA A 255 -12.23 7.65 21.43
CA ALA A 255 -13.09 6.79 22.23
C ALA A 255 -12.55 5.35 22.33
N GLU A 256 -13.17 4.56 23.22
CA GLU A 256 -13.01 3.10 23.29
C GLU A 256 -11.56 2.58 23.50
N GLY A 257 -10.69 3.39 24.11
CA GLY A 257 -9.31 2.98 24.40
C GLY A 257 -8.38 2.98 23.18
N ASN A 258 -8.80 3.57 22.06
CA ASN A 258 -7.99 3.74 20.85
C ASN A 258 -6.97 4.88 21.01
N ALA A 259 -5.99 4.67 21.88
CA ALA A 259 -4.98 5.66 22.22
C ALA A 259 -4.07 5.97 21.01
N ARG A 260 -4.39 7.06 20.30
CA ARG A 260 -3.66 7.52 19.09
C ARG A 260 -3.78 9.02 18.88
N ALA A 261 -2.86 9.57 18.11
CA ALA A 261 -2.94 10.92 17.56
C ALA A 261 -2.86 10.84 16.04
N MET A 262 -3.60 11.70 15.34
CA MET A 262 -3.67 11.67 13.89
C MET A 262 -3.56 13.09 13.35
N VAL A 263 -2.56 13.38 12.51
CA VAL A 263 -2.48 14.65 11.79
C VAL A 263 -2.96 14.44 10.37
N ARG A 264 -3.94 15.23 9.94
CA ARG A 264 -4.55 15.15 8.62
C ARG A 264 -4.48 16.49 7.91
N TYR A 265 -4.20 16.47 6.61
CA TYR A 265 -4.28 17.66 5.77
C TYR A 265 -4.52 17.33 4.29
N LEU A 266 -4.90 18.34 3.52
CA LEU A 266 -5.05 18.26 2.07
C LEU A 266 -4.03 19.19 1.40
N LYS A 267 -3.19 18.65 0.51
CA LYS A 267 -2.26 19.44 -0.31
C LYS A 267 -2.13 18.84 -1.70
N GLY A 268 -2.23 19.67 -2.75
CA GLY A 268 -2.04 19.22 -4.14
C GLY A 268 -3.03 18.13 -4.60
N GLY A 269 -4.25 18.11 -4.06
CA GLY A 269 -5.22 17.03 -4.35
C GLY A 269 -4.91 15.70 -3.66
N LYS A 270 -3.98 15.69 -2.69
CA LYS A 270 -3.61 14.52 -1.88
C LYS A 270 -3.99 14.74 -0.43
N HIS A 271 -4.71 13.78 0.14
CA HIS A 271 -5.00 13.73 1.58
C HIS A 271 -3.92 12.94 2.29
N PHE A 272 -3.24 13.57 3.24
CA PHE A 272 -2.21 12.96 4.07
C PHE A 272 -2.80 12.65 5.44
N GLU A 273 -2.52 11.46 5.96
CA GLU A 273 -2.82 11.07 7.34
C GLU A 273 -1.58 10.46 7.98
N PHE A 274 -1.06 11.13 9.02
CA PHE A 274 -0.04 10.60 9.91
C PHE A 274 -0.72 10.09 11.18
N SER A 275 -0.59 8.80 11.47
CA SER A 275 -1.25 8.15 12.60
C SER A 275 -0.21 7.59 13.57
N TRP A 276 -0.18 8.16 14.78
CA TRP A 276 0.75 7.80 15.85
C TRP A 276 0.04 6.98 16.94
N ILE A 277 0.58 5.79 17.22
CA ILE A 277 0.02 4.82 18.17
C ILE A 277 1.13 4.44 19.15
N PRO A 278 1.26 5.12 20.30
CA PRO A 278 2.34 4.87 21.26
C PRO A 278 2.01 3.78 22.31
N GLY A 279 0.84 3.14 22.20
CA GLY A 279 0.32 2.15 23.17
C GLY A 279 -0.38 2.75 24.39
N ALA A 280 -0.43 4.08 24.49
CA ALA A 280 -1.14 4.86 25.51
C ALA A 280 -1.60 6.19 24.90
N GLU A 281 -2.34 7.02 25.65
CA GLU A 281 -2.79 8.31 25.12
C GLU A 281 -1.56 9.19 24.81
N PRO A 282 -1.43 9.74 23.58
CA PRO A 282 -0.29 10.55 23.22
C PRO A 282 -0.14 11.80 24.10
N SER A 283 1.06 11.98 24.64
CA SER A 283 1.39 13.18 25.41
C SER A 283 1.33 14.45 24.55
N PRO A 284 1.19 15.65 25.16
CA PRO A 284 1.31 16.91 24.43
C PRO A 284 2.58 17.01 23.57
N ALA A 285 3.72 16.56 24.10
CA ALA A 285 5.01 16.57 23.39
C ALA A 285 5.01 15.64 22.16
N GLU A 286 4.46 14.42 22.29
CA GLU A 286 4.33 13.49 21.15
C GLU A 286 3.38 14.04 20.07
N ARG A 287 2.30 14.71 20.48
CA ARG A 287 1.40 15.39 19.54
C ARG A 287 2.08 16.53 18.80
N GLU A 288 2.89 17.33 19.50
CA GLU A 288 3.66 18.42 18.87
C GLU A 288 4.68 17.87 17.86
N LEU A 289 5.40 16.81 18.21
CA LEU A 289 6.35 16.14 17.30
C LEU A 289 5.64 15.57 16.06
N LEU A 290 4.47 14.96 16.23
CA LEU A 290 3.66 14.49 15.09
C LEU A 290 3.25 15.64 14.17
N VAL A 291 2.88 16.81 14.72
CA VAL A 291 2.57 18.01 13.93
C VAL A 291 3.80 18.52 13.20
N LYS A 292 4.97 18.59 13.85
CA LYS A 292 6.23 18.97 13.20
C LYS A 292 6.58 18.03 12.06
N LEU A 293 6.40 16.74 12.25
CA LEU A 293 6.65 15.74 11.22
C LEU A 293 5.73 15.94 10.01
N ALA A 294 4.43 16.12 10.26
CA ALA A 294 3.46 16.41 9.21
C ALA A 294 3.74 17.75 8.51
N GLN A 295 4.24 18.77 9.23
CA GLN A 295 4.64 20.05 8.65
C GLN A 295 5.87 19.91 7.75
N SER A 296 6.89 19.16 8.18
CA SER A 296 8.07 18.87 7.35
C SER A 296 7.66 18.21 6.02
N ALA A 297 6.78 17.21 6.09
CA ALA A 297 6.20 16.59 4.90
C ALA A 297 5.34 17.55 4.07
N TYR A 298 4.54 18.40 4.72
CA TYR A 298 3.74 19.43 4.04
C TYR A 298 4.65 20.36 3.25
N ASP A 299 5.72 20.88 3.85
CA ASP A 299 6.62 21.85 3.22
C ASP A 299 7.42 21.24 2.05
N GLY A 300 7.77 19.95 2.13
CA GLY A 300 8.48 19.20 1.08
C GLY A 300 7.63 18.76 -0.12
N VAL A 301 6.29 18.83 -0.04
CA VAL A 301 5.42 18.50 -1.18
C VAL A 301 5.32 19.71 -2.12
N HIS A 302 5.90 19.56 -3.32
CA HIS A 302 5.81 20.50 -4.43
C HIS A 302 4.64 20.20 -5.35
#